data_AF-A0A1F4QN18-F1
#
_entry.id   AF-A0A1F4QN18-F1
#
_cell.length_a   1.000
_cell.length_b   1.000
_cell.length_c   1.000
_cell.angle_alpha   90.00
_cell.angle_beta   90.00
_cell.angle_gamma   90.00
#
_symmetry.space_group_name_H-M   'P 1'
#
loop_
_entity.id
_entity.type
_entity.pdbx_description
1 polymer ?
#
loop_
_entity_poly.entity_id
_entity_poly.type
_entity_poly.pdbx_seq_one_letter_code
_entity_poly.pdbx_strand_id
1 'polypeptide(L)'
;MNLPSIFKTILISLICTPIYGLEITVTKKQATAMPIALVTVKPIMREIKNIAKIIAQDLQVNNQFDVTTSSIQTLKKTKQITKFAQESKALAIFLLSPEADSIEWRLYNTMTGQMVNGKLVKREERTINQWAHAIADQIWPLLTSEQGSFSSIIVACKQEIHKKNNKKFSHIYAFEPVAGADQTKKAIVQGDRINFAPRWHPKRAQLFYSQHCPFNVSLVSISPNRAPRTIMGFDGQNMTPAVSKKGRVVISLSNCADAHLYEYQFDPIKKVGRFVQLTKGSGQYISPTFKGENEIVFCYINQRGRPSIGLLNTSTRDISWITKEHGVSPCVSPDGSKLAYSSRKDNILQLCTYDFNTKETRQVTHDLHGHKDEGSWSPCGNYLVCSVEKGAQSRIACFHLPTQSCRFLTPTDEHWSFPVWSPIFEGKVPFL
;
A
#
# COMPACT_ATOMS: atom_id res chain seq x y z
N MET A 1 0.31 13.34 -82.73
CA MET A 1 -0.75 13.89 -81.86
C MET A 1 -0.72 13.15 -80.54
N ASN A 2 -0.22 13.60 -79.39
CA ASN A 2 0.71 14.66 -78.94
C ASN A 2 1.53 13.92 -77.84
N LEU A 3 2.75 13.42 -78.10
CA LEU A 3 4.07 14.06 -77.90
C LEU A 3 4.35 14.58 -76.47
N PRO A 4 5.61 14.58 -75.98
CA PRO A 4 6.72 13.62 -76.08
C PRO A 4 7.31 13.26 -74.69
N SER A 5 7.99 12.12 -74.50
CA SER A 5 9.46 11.91 -74.63
C SER A 5 10.31 12.84 -73.72
N ILE A 6 11.26 12.33 -72.93
CA ILE A 6 12.70 12.38 -73.29
C ILE A 6 13.54 11.58 -72.24
N PHE A 7 14.33 10.66 -72.78
CA PHE A 7 15.72 10.23 -72.48
C PHE A 7 16.25 9.95 -71.05
N LYS A 8 16.93 8.78 -70.97
CA LYS A 8 18.25 8.41 -70.40
C LYS A 8 18.68 9.18 -69.12
N THR A 9 19.31 8.55 -68.13
CA THR A 9 20.79 8.39 -68.09
C THR A 9 21.21 7.85 -66.70
N ILE A 10 22.12 6.87 -66.69
CA ILE A 10 23.24 6.61 -65.76
C ILE A 10 23.01 6.31 -64.26
N LEU A 11 23.67 5.22 -63.87
CA LEU A 11 24.02 4.72 -62.54
C LEU A 11 24.83 5.74 -61.71
N ILE A 12 24.38 6.09 -60.51
CA ILE A 12 25.23 6.65 -59.45
C ILE A 12 24.99 5.83 -58.20
N SER A 13 26.05 5.17 -57.72
CA SER A 13 26.07 4.51 -56.42
C SER A 13 26.01 5.57 -55.32
N LEU A 14 24.98 5.50 -54.47
CA LEU A 14 24.95 6.25 -53.21
C LEU A 14 25.09 5.28 -52.05
N ILE A 15 26.16 5.49 -51.29
CA ILE A 15 26.46 4.89 -50.00
C ILE A 15 25.29 5.16 -49.06
N CYS A 16 24.60 4.11 -48.62
CA CYS A 16 23.50 4.22 -47.68
C CYS A 16 24.09 4.29 -46.27
N THR A 17 24.18 5.50 -45.71
CA THR A 17 24.35 5.70 -44.27
C THR A 17 23.00 5.45 -43.57
N PRO A 18 22.95 4.78 -42.41
CA PRO A 18 21.69 4.58 -41.71
C PRO A 18 21.19 5.93 -41.18
N ILE A 19 20.06 6.36 -41.71
CA ILE A 19 19.26 7.46 -41.16
C ILE A 19 18.80 7.03 -39.78
N TYR A 20 19.19 7.79 -38.76
CA TYR A 20 18.63 7.70 -37.41
C TYR A 20 17.12 7.85 -37.51
N GLY A 21 16.40 6.75 -37.31
CA GLY A 21 14.96 6.75 -37.11
C GLY A 21 14.65 7.48 -35.82
N LEU A 22 14.04 8.67 -35.95
CA LEU A 22 13.42 9.38 -34.85
C LEU A 22 12.23 8.53 -34.38
N GLU A 23 12.42 7.70 -33.36
CA GLU A 23 11.27 7.14 -32.64
C GLU A 23 10.55 8.30 -31.98
N ILE A 24 9.44 8.73 -32.60
CA ILE A 24 8.44 9.56 -31.95
C ILE A 24 7.78 8.67 -30.91
N THR A 25 8.43 8.54 -29.76
CA THR A 25 7.77 8.08 -28.54
C THR A 25 6.73 9.14 -28.23
N VAL A 26 5.46 8.81 -28.48
CA VAL A 26 4.34 9.62 -28.02
C VAL A 26 4.37 9.61 -26.50
N THR A 27 5.11 10.55 -25.92
CA THR A 27 5.12 10.83 -24.49
C THR A 27 3.70 11.22 -24.14
N LYS A 28 3.01 10.32 -23.45
CA LYS A 28 1.70 10.54 -22.84
C LYS A 28 1.74 11.93 -22.19
N LYS A 29 0.97 12.88 -22.75
CA LYS A 29 0.85 14.27 -22.29
C LYS A 29 0.73 14.23 -20.77
N GLN A 30 1.80 14.58 -20.05
CA GLN A 30 1.73 14.73 -18.60
C GLN A 30 0.68 15.80 -18.35
N ALA A 31 -0.46 15.42 -17.79
CA ALA A 31 -1.40 16.38 -17.27
C ALA A 31 -0.64 17.23 -16.25
N THR A 32 -0.54 18.54 -16.49
CA THR A 32 0.08 19.47 -15.55
C THR A 32 -0.69 19.38 -14.24
N ALA A 33 0.02 19.26 -13.12
CA ALA A 33 -0.57 19.20 -11.79
C ALA A 33 -1.54 20.37 -11.59
N MET A 34 -2.73 20.10 -11.04
CA MET A 34 -3.74 21.13 -10.83
C MET A 34 -3.31 22.05 -9.67
N PRO A 35 -3.14 23.37 -9.90
CA PRO A 35 -2.68 24.28 -8.87
C PRO A 35 -3.77 24.55 -7.83
N ILE A 36 -3.45 24.33 -6.55
CA ILE A 36 -4.31 24.56 -5.39
C ILE A 36 -3.62 25.50 -4.41
N ALA A 37 -4.38 26.44 -3.82
CA ALA A 37 -3.90 27.25 -2.70
C ALA A 37 -4.22 26.56 -1.37
N LEU A 38 -3.24 26.46 -0.48
CA LEU A 38 -3.46 26.10 0.92
C LEU A 38 -3.11 27.31 1.81
N VAL A 39 -4.11 27.85 2.49
CA VAL A 39 -4.02 29.14 3.16
C VAL A 39 -4.29 29.00 4.65
N THR A 40 -3.34 29.38 5.48
CA THR A 40 -3.54 29.45 6.94
C THR A 40 -4.04 30.83 7.36
N VAL A 41 -5.11 30.90 8.15
CA VAL A 41 -5.70 32.16 8.64
C VAL A 41 -5.21 32.44 10.06
N LYS A 42 -4.73 33.66 10.33
CA LYS A 42 -4.30 34.08 11.68
C LYS A 42 -5.50 34.28 12.63
N PRO A 43 -5.33 34.12 13.97
CA PRO A 43 -4.06 33.84 14.67
C PRO A 43 -3.55 32.41 14.41
N ILE A 44 -2.28 32.32 14.03
CA ILE A 44 -1.62 31.05 13.71
C ILE A 44 -1.22 30.41 15.03
N MET A 45 -1.86 29.31 15.41
CA MET A 45 -1.23 28.37 16.35
C MET A 45 0.13 27.98 15.78
N ARG A 46 1.16 27.85 16.64
CA ARG A 46 2.52 27.46 16.21
C ARG A 46 2.50 26.17 15.36
N GLU A 47 1.52 25.30 15.60
CA GLU A 47 1.34 23.99 14.99
C GLU A 47 0.61 24.02 13.63
N ILE A 48 -0.22 25.02 13.31
CA ILE A 48 -1.04 25.02 12.08
C ILE A 48 -0.21 25.10 10.81
N LYS A 49 0.98 25.71 10.88
CA LYS A 49 1.94 25.72 9.75
C LYS A 49 2.47 24.32 9.45
N ASN A 50 2.72 23.51 10.49
CA ASN A 50 3.17 22.13 10.32
C ASN A 50 2.04 21.27 9.73
N ILE A 51 0.81 21.46 10.21
CA ILE A 51 -0.38 20.79 9.68
C ILE A 51 -0.58 21.13 8.20
N ALA A 52 -0.48 22.42 7.83
CA ALA A 52 -0.56 22.85 6.44
C ALA A 52 0.54 22.23 5.58
N LYS A 53 1.77 22.13 6.11
CA LYS A 53 2.88 21.48 5.39
C LYS A 53 2.59 20.00 5.11
N ILE A 54 2.07 19.26 6.10
CA ILE A 54 1.76 17.83 5.94
C ILE A 54 0.61 17.65 4.95
N ILE A 55 -0.47 18.43 5.07
CA ILE A 55 -1.58 18.39 4.10
C ILE A 55 -1.08 18.70 2.68
N ALA A 56 -0.19 19.68 2.51
CA ALA A 56 0.39 19.98 1.21
C ALA A 56 1.19 18.79 0.64
N GLN A 57 1.99 18.13 1.47
CA GLN A 57 2.75 16.94 1.08
C GLN A 57 1.84 15.77 0.70
N ASP A 58 0.76 15.55 1.45
CA ASP A 58 -0.25 14.52 1.17
C ASP A 58 -0.90 14.74 -0.19
N LEU A 59 -1.36 15.97 -0.46
CA LEU A 59 -2.01 16.32 -1.71
C LEU A 59 -1.04 16.27 -2.91
N GLN A 60 0.26 16.49 -2.68
CA GLN A 60 1.29 16.46 -3.72
C GLN A 60 1.85 15.05 -4.01
N VAL A 61 1.50 14.02 -3.22
CA VAL A 61 2.17 12.69 -3.26
C VAL A 61 2.20 12.04 -4.65
N ASN A 62 1.23 12.35 -5.52
CA ASN A 62 1.10 11.79 -6.87
C ASN A 62 1.32 12.80 -8.00
N ASN A 63 1.78 14.01 -7.70
CA ASN A 63 1.86 15.13 -8.65
C ASN A 63 0.53 15.44 -9.35
N GLN A 64 -0.61 15.07 -8.76
CA GLN A 64 -1.93 15.45 -9.25
C GLN A 64 -2.25 16.91 -8.94
N PHE A 65 -1.78 17.40 -7.78
CA PHE A 65 -1.97 18.77 -7.33
C PHE A 65 -0.63 19.44 -7.11
N ASP A 66 -0.54 20.72 -7.47
CA ASP A 66 0.56 21.60 -7.08
C ASP A 66 0.07 22.56 -5.99
N VAL A 67 0.47 22.30 -4.74
CA VAL A 67 -0.03 23.03 -3.58
C VAL A 67 0.91 24.17 -3.20
N THR A 68 0.39 25.39 -3.31
CA THR A 68 1.09 26.59 -2.84
C THR A 68 0.60 26.98 -1.45
N THR A 69 1.52 27.13 -0.49
CA THR A 69 1.17 27.52 0.87
C THR A 69 1.27 29.03 1.06
N SER A 70 0.27 29.64 1.70
CA SER A 70 0.30 31.07 2.06
C SER A 70 -0.39 31.34 3.39
N SER A 71 -0.20 32.54 3.95
CA SER A 71 -0.79 32.93 5.23
C SER A 71 -1.47 34.28 5.12
N ILE A 72 -2.68 34.40 5.68
CA ILE A 72 -3.48 35.64 5.67
C ILE A 72 -3.92 36.04 7.08
N GLN A 73 -4.22 37.33 7.29
CA GLN A 73 -4.65 37.84 8.59
C GLN A 73 -6.13 37.56 8.90
N THR A 74 -7.04 37.76 7.95
CA THR A 74 -8.47 37.52 8.13
C THR A 74 -9.12 37.07 6.82
N LEU A 75 -10.08 36.15 6.92
CA LEU A 75 -10.92 35.71 5.80
C LEU A 75 -12.21 36.54 5.81
N LYS A 76 -12.23 37.71 5.15
CA LYS A 76 -13.37 38.64 5.30
C LYS A 76 -14.12 39.00 4.02
N LYS A 77 -13.62 38.69 2.81
CA LYS A 77 -14.33 39.10 1.56
C LYS A 77 -14.17 38.10 0.42
N THR A 78 -15.23 37.88 -0.36
CA THR A 78 -15.23 37.13 -1.63
C THR A 78 -14.14 37.62 -2.60
N LYS A 79 -13.85 38.94 -2.61
CA LYS A 79 -12.76 39.54 -3.40
C LYS A 79 -11.36 38.97 -3.09
N GLN A 80 -11.10 38.51 -1.86
CA GLN A 80 -9.82 37.87 -1.52
C GLN A 80 -9.72 36.45 -2.07
N ILE A 81 -10.86 35.75 -2.16
CA ILE A 81 -10.95 34.38 -2.67
C ILE A 81 -10.76 34.38 -4.19
N THR A 82 -11.39 35.34 -4.89
CA THR A 82 -11.25 35.52 -6.35
C THR A 82 -9.85 35.96 -6.78
N LYS A 83 -9.03 36.52 -5.87
CA LYS A 83 -7.62 36.84 -6.17
C LYS A 83 -6.82 35.57 -6.48
N PHE A 84 -7.12 34.45 -5.82
CA PHE A 84 -6.43 33.19 -6.11
C PHE A 84 -6.78 32.63 -7.50
N ALA A 85 -7.97 32.94 -8.04
CA ALA A 85 -8.29 32.63 -9.43
C ALA A 85 -7.42 33.43 -10.42
N GLN A 86 -7.09 34.68 -10.09
CA GLN A 86 -6.16 35.51 -10.88
C GLN A 86 -4.73 34.95 -10.85
N GLU A 87 -4.36 34.23 -9.79
CA GLU A 87 -3.10 33.48 -9.67
C GLU A 87 -3.18 32.08 -10.32
N SER A 88 -4.18 31.82 -11.16
CA SER A 88 -4.44 30.54 -11.84
C SER A 88 -4.70 29.34 -10.91
N LYS A 89 -5.08 29.57 -9.65
CA LYS A 89 -5.44 28.49 -8.69
C LYS A 89 -6.94 28.33 -8.68
N ALA A 90 -7.45 27.21 -9.20
CA ALA A 90 -8.90 26.99 -9.33
C ALA A 90 -9.60 26.67 -8.00
N LEU A 91 -8.86 26.15 -7.02
CA LEU A 91 -9.36 25.79 -5.69
C LEU A 91 -8.46 26.37 -4.60
N ALA A 92 -9.07 26.73 -3.47
CA ALA A 92 -8.37 27.21 -2.29
C ALA A 92 -8.92 26.54 -1.03
N ILE A 93 -8.00 25.98 -0.23
CA ILE A 93 -8.26 25.38 1.07
C ILE A 93 -7.81 26.36 2.14
N PHE A 94 -8.71 26.77 3.03
CA PHE A 94 -8.41 27.62 4.16
C PHE A 94 -8.43 26.82 5.45
N LEU A 95 -7.40 26.98 6.27
CA LEU A 95 -7.29 26.40 7.61
C LEU A 95 -7.45 27.50 8.65
N LEU A 96 -8.48 27.38 9.49
CA LEU A 96 -8.77 28.27 10.61
C LEU A 96 -8.64 27.49 11.92
N SER A 97 -8.18 28.16 12.97
CA SER A 97 -8.06 27.60 14.32
C SER A 97 -8.93 28.40 15.28
N PRO A 98 -10.24 28.10 15.38
CA PRO A 98 -11.11 28.81 16.31
C PRO A 98 -10.73 28.55 17.77
N GLU A 99 -10.25 27.34 18.09
CA GLU A 99 -9.77 26.93 19.42
C GLU A 99 -8.40 26.23 19.31
N ALA A 100 -7.80 25.90 20.45
CA ALA A 100 -6.48 25.23 20.48
C ALA A 100 -6.53 23.78 19.97
N ASP A 101 -7.65 23.07 20.19
CA ASP A 101 -7.81 21.65 19.84
C ASP A 101 -8.81 21.42 18.70
N SER A 102 -9.12 22.47 17.93
CA SER A 102 -10.02 22.37 16.79
C SER A 102 -9.50 23.17 15.58
N ILE A 103 -9.60 22.54 14.40
CA ILE A 103 -9.26 23.13 13.12
C ILE A 103 -10.48 23.07 12.24
N GLU A 104 -10.87 24.22 11.72
CA GLU A 104 -11.88 24.33 10.68
C GLU A 104 -11.19 24.44 9.33
N TRP A 105 -11.42 23.46 8.46
CA TRP A 105 -10.98 23.55 7.07
C TRP A 105 -12.16 23.98 6.20
N ARG A 106 -11.91 24.82 5.19
CA ARG A 106 -12.91 25.26 4.22
C ARG A 106 -12.35 25.20 2.81
N LEU A 107 -13.04 24.54 1.90
CA LEU A 107 -12.71 24.44 0.49
C LEU A 107 -13.57 25.41 -0.32
N TYR A 108 -12.92 26.24 -1.15
CA TYR A 108 -13.59 27.21 -2.03
C TYR A 108 -13.25 26.96 -3.49
N ASN A 109 -14.24 27.21 -4.34
CA ASN A 109 -14.01 27.45 -5.75
C ASN A 109 -13.59 28.92 -5.91
N THR A 110 -12.38 29.16 -6.39
CA THR A 110 -11.83 30.52 -6.48
C THR A 110 -12.46 31.32 -7.61
N MET A 111 -12.96 30.65 -8.65
CA MET A 111 -13.58 31.27 -9.82
C MET A 111 -14.94 31.88 -9.47
N THR A 112 -15.73 31.17 -8.66
CA THR A 112 -17.06 31.62 -8.22
C THR A 112 -17.04 32.30 -6.86
N GLY A 113 -15.98 32.10 -6.06
CA GLY A 113 -15.89 32.54 -4.67
C GLY A 113 -16.82 31.78 -3.73
N GLN A 114 -17.46 30.70 -4.20
CA GLN A 114 -18.39 29.89 -3.40
C GLN A 114 -17.64 28.84 -2.59
N MET A 115 -18.12 28.60 -1.36
CA MET A 115 -17.65 27.52 -0.52
C MET A 115 -18.21 26.19 -1.05
N VAL A 116 -17.33 25.25 -1.36
CA VAL A 116 -17.70 23.89 -1.76
C VAL A 116 -18.08 23.09 -0.52
N ASN A 117 -17.23 23.14 0.51
CA ASN A 117 -17.47 22.45 1.77
C ASN A 117 -16.60 23.04 2.89
N GLY A 118 -16.93 22.76 4.14
CA GLY A 118 -16.08 23.04 5.29
C GLY A 118 -16.53 22.29 6.52
N LYS A 119 -15.57 21.94 7.38
CA LYS A 119 -15.85 21.17 8.60
C LYS A 119 -14.90 21.54 9.72
N LEU A 120 -15.44 21.58 10.94
CA LEU A 120 -14.67 21.66 12.17
C LEU A 120 -14.24 20.25 12.60
N VAL A 121 -12.93 20.05 12.74
CA VAL A 121 -12.33 18.77 13.14
C VAL A 121 -11.62 18.98 14.47
N LYS A 122 -12.01 18.20 15.48
CA LYS A 122 -11.34 18.17 16.79
C LYS A 122 -10.13 17.24 16.77
N ARG A 123 -9.13 17.51 17.62
CA ARG A 123 -7.89 16.74 17.69
C ARG A 123 -8.07 15.31 18.19
N GLU A 124 -8.94 15.07 19.19
CA GLU A 124 -9.26 13.73 19.73
C GLU A 124 -8.02 12.88 20.09
N GLU A 125 -7.09 13.44 20.87
CA GLU A 125 -5.83 12.77 21.29
C GLU A 125 -4.85 12.45 20.15
N ARG A 126 -5.11 12.88 18.91
CA ARG A 126 -4.21 12.63 17.77
C ARG A 126 -2.92 13.43 17.88
N THR A 127 -1.84 12.85 17.34
CA THR A 127 -0.63 13.62 17.03
C THR A 127 -0.92 14.65 15.94
N ILE A 128 -0.05 15.66 15.81
CA ILE A 128 -0.21 16.71 14.79
C ILE A 128 -0.28 16.09 13.38
N ASN A 129 0.57 15.11 13.08
CA ASN A 129 0.58 14.42 11.78
C ASN A 129 -0.72 13.68 11.52
N GLN A 130 -1.16 12.87 12.49
CA GLN A 130 -2.41 12.11 12.39
C GLN A 130 -3.62 13.03 12.18
N TRP A 131 -3.61 14.19 12.83
CA TRP A 131 -4.65 15.18 12.65
C TRP A 131 -4.63 15.80 11.25
N ALA A 132 -3.45 16.13 10.74
CA ALA A 132 -3.26 16.62 9.37
C ALA A 132 -3.76 15.59 8.33
N HIS A 133 -3.35 14.33 8.46
CA HIS A 133 -3.76 13.24 7.58
C HIS A 133 -5.28 13.01 7.62
N ALA A 134 -5.90 13.08 8.81
CA ALA A 134 -7.34 12.95 8.94
C ALA A 134 -8.11 14.11 8.27
N ILE A 135 -7.52 15.32 8.23
CA ILE A 135 -8.07 16.45 7.48
C ILE A 135 -7.88 16.22 5.96
N ALA A 136 -6.69 15.78 5.53
CA ALA A 136 -6.41 15.47 4.13
C ALA A 136 -7.35 14.38 3.59
N ASP A 137 -7.66 13.35 4.37
CA ASP A 137 -8.61 12.28 4.01
C ASP A 137 -10.05 12.77 3.84
N GLN A 138 -10.44 13.86 4.51
CA GLN A 138 -11.76 14.48 4.30
C GLN A 138 -11.79 15.37 3.05
N ILE A 139 -10.66 16.00 2.72
CA ILE A 139 -10.54 16.89 1.56
C ILE A 139 -10.39 16.08 0.27
N TRP A 140 -9.64 14.97 0.30
CA TRP A 140 -9.30 14.19 -0.90
C TRP A 140 -10.51 13.77 -1.75
N PRO A 141 -11.59 13.20 -1.18
CA PRO A 141 -12.74 12.79 -1.98
C PRO A 141 -13.46 13.97 -2.65
N LEU A 142 -13.38 15.17 -2.07
CA LEU A 142 -13.94 16.38 -2.67
C LEU A 142 -13.14 16.85 -3.89
N LEU A 143 -11.86 16.49 -3.97
CA LEU A 143 -10.98 16.86 -5.07
C LEU A 143 -10.92 15.79 -6.17
N THR A 144 -10.93 14.51 -5.81
CA THR A 144 -10.64 13.40 -6.74
C THR A 144 -11.82 12.45 -6.95
N SER A 145 -12.87 12.53 -6.13
CA SER A 145 -13.93 11.51 -6.02
C SER A 145 -13.41 10.13 -5.59
N GLU A 146 -12.18 10.03 -5.07
CA GLU A 146 -11.59 8.81 -4.54
C GLU A 146 -11.46 8.90 -3.01
N GLN A 147 -11.40 7.75 -2.32
CA GLN A 147 -11.14 7.75 -0.88
C GLN A 147 -9.67 8.07 -0.60
N GLY A 148 -9.42 8.98 0.35
CA GLY A 148 -8.08 9.25 0.87
C GLY A 148 -7.56 8.07 1.70
N SER A 149 -6.24 7.91 1.76
CA SER A 149 -5.59 6.90 2.60
C SER A 149 -4.41 7.47 3.40
N PHE A 150 -4.42 8.76 3.69
CA PHE A 150 -3.30 9.45 4.36
C PHE A 150 -3.19 9.07 5.84
N SER A 151 -4.32 8.83 6.52
CA SER A 151 -4.33 8.39 7.93
C SER A 151 -3.91 6.94 8.15
N SER A 152 -3.68 6.19 7.08
CA SER A 152 -3.20 4.82 7.15
C SER A 152 -1.70 4.76 7.44
N ILE A 153 -1.23 3.60 7.90
CA ILE A 153 0.19 3.36 8.20
C ILE A 153 0.68 2.11 7.48
N ILE A 154 1.99 2.02 7.29
CA ILE A 154 2.64 0.77 6.85
C ILE A 154 3.40 0.19 8.02
N VAL A 155 3.26 -1.11 8.23
CA VAL A 155 4.15 -1.88 9.10
C VAL A 155 5.06 -2.73 8.25
N ALA A 156 6.31 -2.86 8.67
CA ALA A 156 7.28 -3.71 8.01
C ALA A 156 8.26 -4.29 9.02
N CYS A 157 8.87 -5.40 8.65
CA CYS A 157 9.95 -6.03 9.38
C CYS A 157 11.27 -5.37 9.03
N LYS A 158 12.07 -5.01 10.03
CA LYS A 158 13.44 -4.49 9.85
C LYS A 158 14.41 -5.47 10.49
N GLN A 159 15.39 -5.91 9.71
CA GLN A 159 16.44 -6.79 10.21
C GLN A 159 17.56 -5.98 10.86
N GLU A 160 17.94 -6.37 12.07
CA GLU A 160 19.05 -5.79 12.81
C GLU A 160 20.05 -6.90 13.19
N ILE A 161 21.35 -6.59 13.08
CA ILE A 161 22.43 -7.53 13.40
C ILE A 161 23.06 -7.10 14.71
N HIS A 162 23.05 -8.01 15.67
CA HIS A 162 23.66 -7.76 16.97
C HIS A 162 25.18 -7.82 16.89
N LYS A 163 25.83 -6.68 17.16
CA LYS A 163 27.27 -6.48 16.94
C LYS A 163 28.17 -7.48 17.67
N LYS A 164 27.76 -8.02 18.83
CA LYS A 164 28.60 -8.90 19.65
C LYS A 164 28.65 -10.36 19.19
N ASN A 165 27.58 -10.88 18.59
CA ASN A 165 27.46 -12.31 18.26
C ASN A 165 26.95 -12.57 16.83
N ASN A 166 26.84 -11.52 16.01
CA ASN A 166 26.35 -11.58 14.64
C ASN A 166 24.97 -12.22 14.48
N LYS A 167 24.17 -12.27 15.56
CA LYS A 167 22.79 -12.80 15.51
C LYS A 167 21.89 -11.79 14.82
N LYS A 168 21.08 -12.29 13.89
CA LYS A 168 20.05 -11.51 13.18
C LYS A 168 18.76 -11.52 13.99
N PHE A 169 18.20 -10.34 14.20
CA PHE A 169 16.88 -10.13 14.75
C PHE A 169 16.01 -9.44 13.70
N SER A 170 14.70 -9.64 13.79
CA SER A 170 13.74 -8.95 12.91
C SER A 170 12.67 -8.31 13.78
N HIS A 171 12.66 -6.98 13.82
CA HIS A 171 11.73 -6.16 14.59
C HIS A 171 10.63 -5.64 13.69
N ILE A 172 9.48 -5.27 14.27
CA ILE A 172 8.36 -4.69 13.51
C ILE A 172 8.31 -3.20 13.79
N TYR A 173 8.35 -2.40 12.73
CA TYR A 173 8.23 -0.94 12.78
C TYR A 173 6.98 -0.48 12.03
N ALA A 174 6.37 0.62 12.47
CA ALA A 174 5.35 1.37 11.75
C ALA A 174 5.92 2.68 11.23
N PHE A 175 5.42 3.16 10.09
CA PHE A 175 5.72 4.49 9.55
C PHE A 175 4.59 5.01 8.66
N GLU A 176 4.57 6.32 8.44
CA GLU A 176 3.61 7.00 7.58
C GLU A 176 3.96 6.75 6.10
N PRO A 177 3.00 6.40 5.23
CA PRO A 177 3.29 6.09 3.84
C PRO A 177 3.90 7.26 3.08
N VAL A 178 3.38 8.48 3.26
CA VAL A 178 3.81 9.68 2.52
C VAL A 178 5.23 10.07 2.91
N ALA A 179 5.49 10.26 4.21
CA ALA A 179 6.80 10.66 4.72
C ALA A 179 7.87 9.55 4.64
N GLY A 180 7.46 8.27 4.71
CA GLY A 180 8.35 7.12 4.70
C GLY A 180 9.02 6.85 6.04
N ALA A 181 9.76 5.72 6.10
CA ALA A 181 10.41 5.22 7.30
C ALA A 181 11.58 6.12 7.75
N ASP A 182 12.23 6.83 6.84
CA ASP A 182 13.35 7.74 7.15
C ASP A 182 12.97 8.83 8.15
N GLN A 183 11.71 9.28 8.09
CA GLN A 183 11.24 10.40 8.90
C GLN A 183 10.36 9.96 10.07
N THR A 184 9.63 8.85 9.93
CA THR A 184 8.51 8.54 10.83
C THR A 184 8.53 7.13 11.43
N LYS A 185 9.60 6.34 11.23
CA LYS A 185 9.64 4.98 11.77
C LYS A 185 9.56 4.95 13.30
N LYS A 186 8.67 4.10 13.80
CA LYS A 186 8.48 3.82 15.23
C LYS A 186 8.45 2.32 15.46
N ALA A 187 9.22 1.85 16.43
CA ALA A 187 9.26 0.43 16.75
C ALA A 187 7.99 -0.01 17.48
N ILE A 188 7.36 -1.09 17.02
CA ILE A 188 6.16 -1.68 17.64
C ILE A 188 6.54 -2.95 18.41
N VAL A 189 7.40 -3.77 17.81
CA VAL A 189 7.88 -5.03 18.41
C VAL A 189 9.38 -5.05 18.30
N GLN A 190 10.05 -5.03 19.46
CA GLN A 190 11.50 -5.19 19.58
C GLN A 190 11.81 -6.33 20.54
N GLY A 191 12.96 -6.97 20.33
CA GLY A 191 13.43 -8.05 21.20
C GLY A 191 14.51 -8.90 20.54
N ASP A 192 14.76 -10.05 21.14
CA ASP A 192 15.77 -11.04 20.75
C ASP A 192 15.20 -12.14 19.84
N ARG A 193 14.09 -11.86 19.16
CA ARG A 193 13.39 -12.83 18.29
C ARG A 193 13.26 -12.31 16.87
N ILE A 194 13.07 -13.26 15.95
CA ILE A 194 12.79 -12.98 14.55
C ILE A 194 11.28 -12.93 14.36
N ASN A 195 10.74 -11.75 14.06
CA ASN A 195 9.33 -11.53 13.75
C ASN A 195 9.17 -11.31 12.24
N PHE A 196 8.14 -11.88 11.62
CA PHE A 196 7.94 -11.83 10.18
C PHE A 196 6.47 -11.92 9.77
N ALA A 197 6.22 -11.60 8.50
CA ALA A 197 4.93 -11.68 7.82
C ALA A 197 3.73 -11.02 8.54
N PRO A 198 3.83 -9.80 9.10
CA PRO A 198 2.71 -9.15 9.78
C PRO A 198 1.42 -9.11 8.95
N ARG A 199 0.26 -9.05 9.59
CA ARG A 199 -1.07 -8.90 8.97
C ARG A 199 -2.01 -8.11 9.88
N TRP A 200 -2.74 -7.16 9.31
CA TRP A 200 -3.73 -6.38 10.04
C TRP A 200 -5.05 -7.13 10.19
N HIS A 201 -5.71 -6.93 11.34
CA HIS A 201 -7.14 -7.17 11.41
C HIS A 201 -7.88 -6.12 10.55
N PRO A 202 -8.87 -6.51 9.72
CA PRO A 202 -9.53 -5.59 8.77
C PRO A 202 -10.43 -4.51 9.38
N LYS A 203 -10.55 -4.43 10.71
CA LYS A 203 -11.53 -3.57 11.41
C LYS A 203 -11.01 -2.99 12.72
N ARG A 204 -10.14 -3.72 13.41
CA ARG A 204 -9.55 -3.31 14.68
C ARG A 204 -8.09 -2.99 14.44
N ALA A 205 -7.57 -1.96 15.11
CA ALA A 205 -6.14 -1.70 15.17
C ALA A 205 -5.46 -2.84 15.96
N GLN A 206 -5.29 -4.00 15.32
CA GLN A 206 -4.68 -5.19 15.89
C GLN A 206 -3.84 -5.82 14.80
N LEU A 207 -2.59 -6.09 15.14
CA LEU A 207 -1.62 -6.68 14.24
C LEU A 207 -1.31 -8.11 14.67
N PHE A 208 -1.34 -9.04 13.73
CA PHE A 208 -0.88 -10.41 13.89
C PHE A 208 0.48 -10.56 13.21
N TYR A 209 1.39 -11.34 13.78
CA TYR A 209 2.67 -11.64 13.17
C TYR A 209 3.18 -13.01 13.60
N SER A 210 4.03 -13.62 12.77
CA SER A 210 4.70 -14.87 13.09
C SER A 210 6.02 -14.56 13.81
N GLN A 211 6.30 -15.30 14.87
CA GLN A 211 7.52 -15.15 15.68
C GLN A 211 8.26 -16.48 15.74
N HIS A 212 9.53 -16.48 15.36
CA HIS A 212 10.38 -17.65 15.49
C HIS A 212 10.71 -17.88 16.97
N CYS A 213 10.31 -19.04 17.50
CA CYS A 213 10.68 -19.55 18.81
C CYS A 213 11.71 -20.68 18.63
N PRO A 214 12.42 -21.11 19.69
CA PRO A 214 13.47 -22.13 19.56
C PRO A 214 13.02 -23.46 18.93
N PHE A 215 11.76 -23.85 19.12
CA PHE A 215 11.24 -25.15 18.69
C PHE A 215 10.07 -25.06 17.70
N ASN A 216 9.49 -23.88 17.49
CA ASN A 216 8.31 -23.68 16.64
C ASN A 216 8.18 -22.22 16.18
N VAL A 217 7.21 -21.95 15.30
CA VAL A 217 6.80 -20.58 14.95
C VAL A 217 5.50 -20.25 15.68
N SER A 218 5.48 -19.22 16.52
CA SER A 218 4.28 -18.81 17.24
C SER A 218 3.53 -17.70 16.50
N LEU A 219 2.21 -17.77 16.51
CA LEU A 219 1.36 -16.66 16.09
C LEU A 219 1.14 -15.72 17.28
N VAL A 220 1.54 -14.46 17.12
CA VAL A 220 1.44 -13.43 18.14
C VAL A 220 0.51 -12.32 17.65
N SER A 221 -0.20 -11.67 18.58
CA SER A 221 -0.94 -10.44 18.30
C SER A 221 -0.52 -9.31 19.20
N ILE A 222 -0.67 -8.09 18.68
CA ILE A 222 -0.47 -6.87 19.43
C ILE A 222 -1.56 -5.85 19.08
N SER A 223 -2.01 -5.10 20.08
CA SER A 223 -2.90 -3.95 19.92
C SER A 223 -2.24 -2.70 20.49
N PRO A 224 -2.61 -1.48 20.03
CA PRO A 224 -2.09 -0.24 20.59
C PRO A 224 -2.22 -0.23 22.11
N ASN A 225 -1.16 0.21 22.78
CA ASN A 225 -1.08 0.33 24.24
C ASN A 225 -1.27 -1.00 25.00
N ARG A 226 -1.04 -2.15 24.36
CA ARG A 226 -1.08 -3.47 25.00
C ARG A 226 0.19 -4.26 24.70
N ALA A 227 0.60 -5.10 25.64
CA ALA A 227 1.70 -6.02 25.45
C ALA A 227 1.34 -7.09 24.38
N PRO A 228 2.34 -7.60 23.61
CA PRO A 228 2.12 -8.72 22.70
C PRO A 228 1.59 -9.96 23.43
N ARG A 229 0.67 -10.68 22.78
CA ARG A 229 0.07 -11.92 23.29
C ARG A 229 0.20 -13.03 22.27
N THR A 230 0.80 -14.15 22.67
CA THR A 230 0.81 -15.40 21.90
C THR A 230 -0.61 -15.96 21.80
N ILE A 231 -1.08 -16.14 20.57
CA ILE A 231 -2.38 -16.74 20.27
C ILE A 231 -2.23 -18.25 20.07
N MET A 232 -1.13 -18.66 19.41
CA MET A 232 -0.94 -20.03 18.97
C MET A 232 0.54 -20.38 18.92
N GLY A 233 0.87 -21.61 19.27
CA GLY A 233 2.24 -22.14 19.21
C GLY A 233 2.22 -23.65 19.00
N PHE A 234 1.49 -24.12 17.99
CA PHE A 234 1.59 -25.53 17.59
C PHE A 234 2.98 -25.85 17.05
N ASP A 235 3.36 -27.12 17.08
CA ASP A 235 4.60 -27.58 16.46
C ASP A 235 4.51 -27.44 14.93
N GLY A 236 5.62 -27.04 14.29
CA GLY A 236 5.71 -26.74 12.85
C GLY A 236 5.76 -25.25 12.51
N GLN A 237 5.66 -24.95 11.21
CA GLN A 237 5.58 -23.58 10.68
C GLN A 237 4.14 -23.08 10.71
N ASN A 238 3.82 -22.23 11.70
CA ASN A 238 2.56 -21.50 11.74
C ASN A 238 2.75 -20.15 11.02
N MET A 239 2.33 -20.09 9.76
CA MET A 239 2.41 -18.85 8.97
C MET A 239 1.20 -17.95 9.24
N THR A 240 1.36 -16.65 8.99
CA THR A 240 0.40 -15.65 9.46
C THR A 240 -1.02 -15.84 8.95
N PRO A 241 -2.02 -15.46 9.79
CA PRO A 241 -3.42 -15.67 9.50
C PRO A 241 -3.91 -14.70 8.41
N ALA A 242 -4.85 -15.18 7.62
CA ALA A 242 -5.82 -14.31 6.96
C ALA A 242 -6.98 -14.04 7.93
N VAL A 243 -7.46 -12.81 8.00
CA VAL A 243 -8.65 -12.44 8.79
C VAL A 243 -9.68 -11.78 7.86
N SER A 244 -10.90 -12.32 7.83
CA SER A 244 -12.01 -11.78 7.02
C SER A 244 -12.67 -10.57 7.69
N LYS A 245 -13.50 -9.83 6.94
CA LYS A 245 -14.23 -8.67 7.46
C LYS A 245 -15.24 -9.06 8.55
N LYS A 246 -15.75 -10.30 8.55
CA LYS A 246 -16.59 -10.85 9.64
C LYS A 246 -15.79 -11.52 10.77
N GLY A 247 -14.46 -11.54 10.71
CA GLY A 247 -13.60 -12.06 11.78
C GLY A 247 -13.32 -13.57 11.71
N ARG A 248 -13.68 -14.25 10.61
CA ARG A 248 -13.14 -15.59 10.31
C ARG A 248 -11.63 -15.53 10.18
N VAL A 249 -10.94 -16.53 10.73
CA VAL A 249 -9.48 -16.61 10.75
C VAL A 249 -9.04 -17.89 10.06
N VAL A 250 -8.16 -17.78 9.07
CA VAL A 250 -7.59 -18.91 8.33
C VAL A 250 -6.08 -18.88 8.45
N ILE A 251 -5.48 -20.02 8.78
CA ILE A 251 -4.06 -20.17 9.07
C ILE A 251 -3.51 -21.33 8.24
N SER A 252 -2.26 -21.21 7.80
CA SER A 252 -1.50 -22.33 7.24
C SER A 252 -0.76 -23.05 8.37
N LEU A 253 -1.06 -24.34 8.56
CA LEU A 253 -0.38 -25.20 9.54
C LEU A 253 0.36 -26.31 8.78
N SER A 254 1.62 -26.55 9.14
CA SER A 254 2.45 -27.61 8.56
C SER A 254 2.66 -28.78 9.53
N ASN A 255 2.58 -30.02 9.06
CA ASN A 255 2.93 -31.22 9.83
C ASN A 255 4.04 -32.05 9.15
N CYS A 256 5.30 -31.62 9.28
CA CYS A 256 6.52 -32.28 8.78
C CYS A 256 6.66 -32.50 7.26
N ALA A 257 5.59 -32.77 6.50
CA ALA A 257 5.64 -33.07 5.07
C ALA A 257 4.79 -32.12 4.21
N ASP A 258 3.56 -31.82 4.65
CA ASP A 258 2.61 -30.97 3.92
C ASP A 258 2.20 -29.76 4.79
N ALA A 259 1.67 -28.72 4.13
CA ALA A 259 1.07 -27.57 4.81
C ALA A 259 -0.34 -27.37 4.30
N HIS A 260 -1.31 -27.20 5.19
CA HIS A 260 -2.72 -27.05 4.82
C HIS A 260 -3.33 -25.81 5.45
N LEU A 261 -4.40 -25.31 4.81
CA LEU A 261 -5.21 -24.24 5.36
C LEU A 261 -6.19 -24.81 6.38
N TYR A 262 -6.27 -24.18 7.54
CA TYR A 262 -7.21 -24.47 8.60
C TYR A 262 -7.97 -23.20 8.97
N GLU A 263 -9.28 -23.32 9.16
CA GLU A 263 -10.09 -22.28 9.77
C GLU A 263 -10.10 -22.46 11.29
N TYR A 264 -9.86 -21.37 12.02
CA TYR A 264 -10.04 -21.34 13.46
C TYR A 264 -11.49 -21.00 13.81
N GLN A 265 -12.11 -21.86 14.61
CA GLN A 265 -13.45 -21.68 15.14
C GLN A 265 -13.38 -21.78 16.66
N PHE A 266 -13.98 -20.83 17.37
CA PHE A 266 -14.06 -20.85 18.83
C PHE A 266 -15.44 -21.31 19.27
N ASP A 267 -15.51 -22.38 20.06
CA ASP A 267 -16.76 -22.83 20.71
C ASP A 267 -16.94 -22.02 22.00
N PRO A 268 -17.94 -21.12 22.07
CA PRO A 268 -18.14 -20.26 23.24
C PRO A 268 -18.67 -21.02 24.46
N ILE A 269 -19.34 -22.15 24.25
CA ILE A 269 -19.92 -22.97 25.32
C ILE A 269 -18.80 -23.76 25.99
N LYS A 270 -18.01 -24.46 25.17
CA LYS A 270 -16.89 -25.30 25.68
C LYS A 270 -15.64 -24.47 26.01
N LYS A 271 -15.57 -23.23 25.53
CA LYS A 271 -14.37 -22.37 25.57
C LYS A 271 -13.14 -23.03 24.94
N VAL A 272 -13.36 -23.86 23.92
CA VAL A 272 -12.31 -24.59 23.19
C VAL A 272 -12.23 -24.08 21.75
N GLY A 273 -11.00 -23.86 21.27
CA GLY A 273 -10.74 -23.61 19.86
C GLY A 273 -10.67 -24.91 19.06
N ARG A 274 -11.31 -24.93 17.90
CA ARG A 274 -11.28 -26.03 16.92
C ARG A 274 -10.67 -25.53 15.62
N PHE A 275 -9.80 -26.36 15.03
CA PHE A 275 -9.26 -26.15 13.69
C PHE A 275 -9.98 -27.04 12.69
N VAL A 276 -10.61 -26.42 11.69
CA VAL A 276 -11.29 -27.13 10.61
C VAL A 276 -10.44 -27.06 9.36
N GLN A 277 -9.94 -28.20 8.92
CA GLN A 277 -9.13 -28.29 7.71
C GLN A 277 -9.95 -27.88 6.49
N LEU A 278 -9.40 -26.96 5.69
CA LEU A 278 -10.02 -26.42 4.49
C LEU A 278 -9.55 -27.12 3.21
N THR A 279 -8.28 -27.49 3.15
CA THR A 279 -7.61 -28.08 1.97
C THR A 279 -7.18 -29.52 2.24
N LYS A 280 -7.17 -30.36 1.20
CA LYS A 280 -6.72 -31.77 1.26
C LYS A 280 -5.74 -32.05 0.11
N GLY A 281 -5.02 -33.17 0.18
CA GLY A 281 -4.07 -33.60 -0.86
C GLY A 281 -2.62 -33.36 -0.44
N SER A 282 -1.68 -33.44 -1.37
CA SER A 282 -0.25 -33.23 -1.10
C SER A 282 0.25 -31.87 -1.60
N GLY A 283 1.33 -31.38 -0.99
CA GLY A 283 1.93 -30.08 -1.26
C GLY A 283 1.68 -29.06 -0.15
N GLN A 284 2.06 -27.82 -0.41
CA GLN A 284 2.01 -26.74 0.58
C GLN A 284 0.98 -25.68 0.19
N TYR A 285 0.00 -25.46 1.06
CA TYR A 285 -1.03 -24.45 0.91
C TYR A 285 -0.75 -23.33 1.91
N ILE A 286 -0.19 -22.23 1.43
CA ILE A 286 0.39 -21.16 2.25
C ILE A 286 -0.14 -19.78 1.88
N SER A 287 0.16 -18.78 2.71
CA SER A 287 -0.14 -17.36 2.48
C SER A 287 -1.61 -17.09 2.08
N PRO A 288 -2.60 -17.53 2.89
CA PRO A 288 -4.00 -17.27 2.58
C PRO A 288 -4.32 -15.77 2.65
N THR A 289 -5.32 -15.34 1.87
CA THR A 289 -5.93 -14.01 1.95
C THR A 289 -7.41 -14.10 1.54
N PHE A 290 -8.26 -13.28 2.13
CA PHE A 290 -9.70 -13.30 1.84
C PHE A 290 -10.02 -12.39 0.65
N LYS A 291 -10.72 -12.93 -0.36
CA LYS A 291 -11.40 -12.14 -1.40
C LYS A 291 -12.80 -11.75 -0.97
N GLY A 292 -13.53 -12.72 -0.45
CA GLY A 292 -14.87 -12.59 0.08
C GLY A 292 -15.03 -13.50 1.28
N GLU A 293 -16.18 -13.47 1.93
CA GLU A 293 -16.37 -14.21 3.18
C GLU A 293 -16.16 -15.71 3.02
N ASN A 294 -16.53 -16.29 1.87
CA ASN A 294 -16.36 -17.72 1.57
C ASN A 294 -15.29 -18.00 0.51
N GLU A 295 -14.50 -17.00 0.14
CA GLU A 295 -13.54 -17.09 -0.95
C GLU A 295 -12.14 -16.74 -0.44
N ILE A 296 -11.25 -17.74 -0.45
CA ILE A 296 -9.88 -17.63 0.04
C ILE A 296 -8.93 -17.80 -1.13
N VAL A 297 -8.08 -16.81 -1.36
CA VAL A 297 -6.96 -16.92 -2.29
C VAL A 297 -5.74 -17.39 -1.51
N PHE A 298 -4.94 -18.28 -2.09
CA PHE A 298 -3.76 -18.85 -1.43
C PHE A 298 -2.68 -19.21 -2.46
N CYS A 299 -1.46 -19.37 -1.97
CA CYS A 299 -0.35 -19.94 -2.75
C CYS A 299 -0.30 -21.45 -2.52
N TYR A 300 -0.26 -22.22 -3.60
CA TYR A 300 -0.04 -23.66 -3.59
C TYR A 300 1.33 -23.98 -4.18
N ILE A 301 2.15 -24.71 -3.44
CA ILE A 301 3.42 -25.26 -3.94
C ILE A 301 3.23 -26.76 -4.10
N ASN A 302 3.31 -27.23 -5.34
CA ASN A 302 3.24 -28.66 -5.62
C ASN A 302 4.52 -29.39 -5.18
N GLN A 303 4.51 -30.73 -5.22
CA GLN A 303 5.66 -31.57 -4.86
C GLN A 303 6.92 -31.32 -5.72
N ARG A 304 6.77 -30.70 -6.90
CA ARG A 304 7.89 -30.30 -7.77
C ARG A 304 8.41 -28.89 -7.47
N GLY A 305 7.92 -28.24 -6.42
CA GLY A 305 8.33 -26.90 -6.01
C GLY A 305 7.80 -25.77 -6.91
N ARG A 306 6.78 -26.01 -7.74
CA ARG A 306 6.19 -24.97 -8.60
C ARG A 306 5.03 -24.28 -7.87
N PRO A 307 5.14 -22.97 -7.58
CA PRO A 307 4.09 -22.24 -6.90
C PRO A 307 3.03 -21.71 -7.87
N SER A 308 1.76 -21.82 -7.48
CA SER A 308 0.62 -21.28 -8.23
C SER A 308 -0.41 -20.70 -7.27
N ILE A 309 -1.16 -19.69 -7.71
CA ILE A 309 -2.25 -19.10 -6.93
C ILE A 309 -3.58 -19.81 -7.22
N GLY A 310 -4.23 -20.27 -6.16
CA GLY A 310 -5.57 -20.85 -6.17
C GLY A 310 -6.58 -19.97 -5.46
N LEU A 311 -7.85 -20.12 -5.83
CA LEU A 311 -9.03 -19.55 -5.17
C LEU A 311 -9.93 -20.69 -4.70
N LEU A 312 -10.01 -20.84 -3.38
CA LEU A 312 -10.85 -21.82 -2.68
C LEU A 312 -12.20 -21.20 -2.33
N ASN A 313 -13.28 -21.85 -2.72
CA ASN A 313 -14.61 -21.61 -2.18
C ASN A 313 -14.81 -22.50 -0.93
N THR A 314 -14.94 -21.91 0.26
CA THR A 314 -15.05 -22.68 1.50
C THR A 314 -16.38 -23.43 1.65
N SER A 315 -17.43 -23.00 0.94
CA SER A 315 -18.76 -23.62 0.99
C SER A 315 -18.82 -24.88 0.14
N THR A 316 -18.30 -24.84 -1.09
CA THR A 316 -18.30 -25.99 -1.99
C THR A 316 -17.06 -26.87 -1.85
N ARG A 317 -15.98 -26.33 -1.26
CA ARG A 317 -14.62 -26.91 -1.21
C ARG A 317 -13.92 -26.98 -2.57
N ASP A 318 -14.44 -26.28 -3.58
CA ASP A 318 -13.82 -26.24 -4.90
C ASP A 318 -12.65 -25.27 -4.94
N ILE A 319 -11.61 -25.65 -5.69
CA ILE A 319 -10.44 -24.81 -5.96
C ILE A 319 -10.42 -24.48 -7.44
N SER A 320 -10.35 -23.19 -7.76
CA SER A 320 -10.09 -22.68 -9.10
C SER A 320 -8.68 -22.10 -9.17
N TRP A 321 -7.96 -22.36 -10.27
CA TRP A 321 -6.57 -21.90 -10.42
C TRP A 321 -6.52 -20.57 -11.16
N ILE A 322 -5.90 -19.55 -10.55
CA ILE A 322 -5.75 -18.21 -11.12
C ILE A 322 -4.53 -18.17 -12.04
N THR A 323 -3.39 -18.66 -11.54
CA THR A 323 -2.14 -18.66 -12.31
C THR A 323 -1.87 -20.04 -12.91
N LYS A 324 -1.51 -20.09 -14.19
CA LYS A 324 -1.06 -21.32 -14.87
C LYS A 324 0.43 -21.62 -14.67
N GLU A 325 1.24 -20.57 -14.47
CA GLU A 325 2.70 -20.67 -14.36
C GLU A 325 3.14 -20.53 -12.89
N HIS A 326 3.80 -19.41 -12.58
CA HIS A 326 4.36 -19.09 -11.28
C HIS A 326 3.55 -17.97 -10.62
N GLY A 327 3.13 -18.19 -9.38
CA GLY A 327 2.53 -17.15 -8.57
C GLY A 327 2.76 -17.40 -7.09
N VAL A 328 3.26 -16.39 -6.38
CA VAL A 328 3.49 -16.40 -4.92
C VAL A 328 2.94 -15.13 -4.29
N SER A 329 2.86 -15.13 -2.96
CA SER A 329 2.53 -13.94 -2.14
C SER A 329 1.25 -13.21 -2.56
N PRO A 330 0.10 -13.91 -2.61
CA PRO A 330 -1.16 -13.29 -3.02
C PRO A 330 -1.63 -12.25 -2.00
N CYS A 331 -2.16 -11.13 -2.48
CA CYS A 331 -2.82 -10.10 -1.69
C CYS A 331 -4.04 -9.55 -2.45
N VAL A 332 -5.23 -9.71 -1.89
CA VAL A 332 -6.46 -9.19 -2.50
C VAL A 332 -6.66 -7.72 -2.12
N SER A 333 -7.16 -6.92 -3.07
CA SER A 333 -7.47 -5.50 -2.87
C SER A 333 -8.59 -5.31 -1.83
N PRO A 334 -8.66 -4.15 -1.17
CA PRO A 334 -9.65 -3.90 -0.10
C PRO A 334 -11.12 -4.07 -0.52
N ASP A 335 -11.41 -3.80 -1.79
CA ASP A 335 -12.72 -3.94 -2.44
C ASP A 335 -13.00 -5.37 -2.94
N GLY A 336 -12.00 -6.26 -2.95
CA GLY A 336 -12.11 -7.64 -3.42
C GLY A 336 -12.09 -7.81 -4.95
N SER A 337 -11.89 -6.73 -5.71
CA SER A 337 -11.98 -6.75 -7.18
C SER A 337 -10.69 -7.20 -7.87
N LYS A 338 -9.54 -7.05 -7.21
CA LYS A 338 -8.21 -7.36 -7.77
C LYS A 338 -7.36 -8.19 -6.82
N LEU A 339 -6.44 -8.95 -7.40
CA LEU A 339 -5.38 -9.68 -6.71
C LEU A 339 -4.04 -9.10 -7.15
N ALA A 340 -3.16 -8.78 -6.21
CA ALA A 340 -1.74 -8.60 -6.46
C ALA A 340 -1.00 -9.89 -6.09
N TYR A 341 0.03 -10.25 -6.86
CA TYR A 341 0.88 -11.41 -6.58
C TYR A 341 2.22 -11.25 -7.28
N SER A 342 3.22 -12.02 -6.85
CA SER A 342 4.54 -12.02 -7.47
C SER A 342 4.64 -13.17 -8.47
N SER A 343 5.05 -12.89 -9.70
CA SER A 343 5.25 -13.89 -10.75
C SER A 343 6.68 -13.85 -11.25
N ARG A 344 7.27 -15.02 -11.51
CA ARG A 344 8.62 -15.09 -12.05
C ARG A 344 8.59 -14.83 -13.56
N LYS A 345 9.21 -13.74 -13.99
CA LYS A 345 9.39 -13.35 -15.40
C LYS A 345 10.88 -13.08 -15.63
N ASP A 346 11.47 -13.77 -16.60
CA ASP A 346 12.91 -13.71 -16.90
C ASP A 346 13.78 -13.89 -15.66
N ASN A 347 13.44 -14.89 -14.84
CA ASN A 347 14.09 -15.22 -13.55
C ASN A 347 13.97 -14.18 -12.43
N ILE A 348 13.22 -13.09 -12.63
CA ILE A 348 12.99 -12.06 -11.62
C ILE A 348 11.55 -12.13 -11.15
N LEU A 349 11.31 -11.92 -9.85
CA LEU A 349 9.94 -11.80 -9.35
C LEU A 349 9.42 -10.40 -9.69
N GLN A 350 8.36 -10.36 -10.47
CA GLN A 350 7.66 -9.14 -10.87
C GLN A 350 6.31 -9.09 -10.19
N LEU A 351 5.90 -7.89 -9.80
CA LEU A 351 4.56 -7.66 -9.27
C LEU A 351 3.55 -7.70 -10.43
N CYS A 352 2.52 -8.51 -10.27
CA CYS A 352 1.41 -8.64 -11.21
C CYS A 352 0.10 -8.36 -10.49
N THR A 353 -0.89 -7.93 -11.26
CA THR A 353 -2.28 -7.80 -10.83
C THR A 353 -3.18 -8.70 -11.67
N TYR A 354 -4.20 -9.27 -11.06
CA TYR A 354 -5.25 -10.03 -11.71
C TYR A 354 -6.60 -9.44 -11.31
N ASP A 355 -7.44 -9.14 -12.30
CA ASP A 355 -8.78 -8.60 -12.07
C ASP A 355 -9.79 -9.75 -12.04
N PHE A 356 -10.53 -9.88 -10.93
CA PHE A 356 -11.44 -11.01 -10.74
C PHE A 356 -12.66 -10.97 -11.67
N ASN A 357 -13.05 -9.78 -12.15
CA ASN A 357 -14.24 -9.61 -12.99
C ASN A 357 -13.92 -9.92 -14.45
N THR A 358 -12.85 -9.33 -14.97
CA THR A 358 -12.41 -9.50 -16.37
C THR A 358 -11.58 -10.75 -16.58
N LYS A 359 -10.99 -11.31 -15.51
CA LYS A 359 -10.02 -12.41 -15.53
C LYS A 359 -8.72 -12.07 -16.27
N GLU A 360 -8.40 -10.78 -16.37
CA GLU A 360 -7.18 -10.31 -17.02
C GLU A 360 -6.03 -10.16 -16.02
N THR A 361 -4.84 -10.57 -16.45
CA THR A 361 -3.59 -10.34 -15.73
C THR A 361 -2.84 -9.17 -16.35
N ARG A 362 -2.34 -8.26 -15.52
CA ARG A 362 -1.44 -7.18 -15.90
C ARG A 362 -0.18 -7.18 -15.06
N GLN A 363 0.97 -7.18 -15.72
CA GLN A 363 2.26 -6.95 -15.07
C GLN A 363 2.39 -5.48 -14.65
N VAL A 364 2.84 -5.24 -13.42
CA VAL A 364 2.99 -3.89 -12.84
C VAL A 364 4.44 -3.42 -12.93
N THR A 365 5.39 -4.32 -12.68
CA THR A 365 6.83 -4.01 -12.69
C THR A 365 7.52 -4.73 -13.84
N HIS A 366 8.49 -4.07 -14.48
CA HIS A 366 9.18 -4.56 -15.68
C HIS A 366 10.71 -4.46 -15.58
N ASP A 367 11.23 -4.24 -14.37
CA ASP A 367 12.65 -4.00 -14.19
C ASP A 367 13.49 -5.28 -14.31
N LEU A 368 14.77 -5.10 -14.63
CA LEU A 368 15.73 -6.19 -14.80
C LEU A 368 16.49 -6.54 -13.51
N HIS A 369 16.11 -5.97 -12.36
CA HIS A 369 16.82 -6.21 -11.11
C HIS A 369 15.92 -6.14 -9.88
N GLY A 370 16.20 -7.04 -8.93
CA GLY A 370 15.58 -7.08 -7.62
C GLY A 370 14.23 -7.77 -7.63
N HIS A 371 14.05 -8.75 -6.76
CA HIS A 371 12.80 -9.53 -6.68
C HIS A 371 11.73 -8.72 -5.96
N LYS A 372 10.56 -8.53 -6.59
CA LYS A 372 9.39 -7.92 -5.97
C LYS A 372 8.59 -9.01 -5.29
N ASP A 373 8.47 -8.93 -3.97
CA ASP A 373 7.70 -9.90 -3.21
C ASP A 373 6.90 -9.26 -2.07
N GLU A 374 5.97 -10.03 -1.49
CA GLU A 374 5.23 -9.67 -0.27
C GLU A 374 4.42 -8.37 -0.43
N GLY A 375 3.61 -8.31 -1.49
CA GLY A 375 2.78 -7.16 -1.82
C GLY A 375 1.66 -6.86 -0.80
N SER A 376 1.32 -5.58 -0.63
CA SER A 376 0.15 -5.13 0.15
C SER A 376 -0.50 -3.89 -0.47
N TRP A 377 -1.84 -3.93 -0.59
CA TRP A 377 -2.64 -2.83 -1.15
C TRP A 377 -2.86 -1.70 -0.15
N SER A 378 -2.80 -0.45 -0.64
CA SER A 378 -3.36 0.68 0.11
C SER A 378 -4.88 0.54 0.27
N PRO A 379 -5.48 1.15 1.31
CA PRO A 379 -6.94 1.15 1.52
C PRO A 379 -7.75 1.67 0.34
N CYS A 380 -7.21 2.66 -0.39
CA CYS A 380 -7.85 3.23 -1.57
C CYS A 380 -7.70 2.39 -2.85
N GLY A 381 -6.90 1.32 -2.83
CA GLY A 381 -6.69 0.43 -3.98
C GLY A 381 -5.79 0.97 -5.08
N ASN A 382 -5.29 2.21 -4.97
CA ASN A 382 -4.45 2.83 -6.01
C ASN A 382 -2.95 2.60 -5.84
N TYR A 383 -2.51 2.10 -4.69
CA TYR A 383 -1.10 1.82 -4.43
C TYR A 383 -0.86 0.38 -4.00
N LEU A 384 0.32 -0.12 -4.33
CA LEU A 384 0.88 -1.38 -3.86
C LEU A 384 2.25 -1.10 -3.22
N VAL A 385 2.45 -1.57 -2.00
CA VAL A 385 3.80 -1.70 -1.43
C VAL A 385 4.30 -3.11 -1.60
N CYS A 386 5.61 -3.29 -1.79
CA CYS A 386 6.24 -4.60 -1.79
C CYS A 386 7.69 -4.50 -1.31
N SER A 387 8.25 -5.64 -0.93
CA SER A 387 9.69 -5.79 -0.75
C SER A 387 10.39 -5.89 -2.09
N VAL A 388 11.53 -5.23 -2.22
CA VAL A 388 12.42 -5.31 -3.37
C VAL A 388 13.76 -5.84 -2.90
N GLU A 389 14.03 -7.12 -3.21
CA GLU A 389 15.21 -7.85 -2.75
C GLU A 389 16.29 -7.87 -3.83
N LYS A 390 17.45 -7.26 -3.54
CA LYS A 390 18.62 -7.27 -4.42
C LYS A 390 19.82 -7.81 -3.66
N GLY A 391 20.17 -9.06 -3.92
CA GLY A 391 21.25 -9.75 -3.19
C GLY A 391 20.87 -9.91 -1.72
N ALA A 392 21.72 -9.41 -0.81
CA ALA A 392 21.48 -9.48 0.63
C ALA A 392 20.65 -8.30 1.19
N GLN A 393 20.28 -7.33 0.36
CA GLN A 393 19.52 -6.14 0.76
C GLN A 393 18.06 -6.25 0.33
N SER A 394 17.15 -5.79 1.18
CA SER A 394 15.73 -5.67 0.88
C SER A 394 15.24 -4.29 1.31
N ARG A 395 14.44 -3.64 0.48
CA ARG A 395 13.84 -2.33 0.73
C ARG A 395 12.37 -2.36 0.41
N ILE A 396 11.59 -1.48 1.03
CA ILE A 396 10.16 -1.34 0.72
C ILE A 396 9.99 -0.31 -0.38
N ALA A 397 9.35 -0.71 -1.48
CA ALA A 397 8.93 0.17 -2.55
C ALA A 397 7.42 0.36 -2.53
N CYS A 398 6.95 1.51 -3.00
CA CYS A 398 5.55 1.85 -3.19
C CYS A 398 5.31 2.23 -4.64
N PHE A 399 4.37 1.52 -5.27
CA PHE A 399 3.95 1.68 -6.65
C PHE A 399 2.57 2.30 -6.70
N HIS A 400 2.42 3.39 -7.46
CA HIS A 400 1.12 3.98 -7.75
C HIS A 400 0.64 3.45 -9.11
N LEU A 401 -0.46 2.68 -9.11
CA LEU A 401 -0.90 1.93 -10.29
C LEU A 401 -1.42 2.81 -11.44
N PRO A 402 -2.19 3.89 -11.20
CA PRO A 402 -2.65 4.76 -12.27
C PRO A 402 -1.52 5.48 -13.03
N THR A 403 -0.52 6.02 -12.33
CA THR A 403 0.60 6.76 -12.95
C THR A 403 1.79 5.87 -13.27
N GLN A 404 1.84 4.65 -12.76
CA GLN A 404 2.98 3.72 -12.83
C GLN A 404 4.27 4.27 -12.20
N SER A 405 4.15 5.23 -11.29
CA SER A 405 5.31 5.76 -10.57
C SER A 405 5.70 4.86 -9.40
N CYS A 406 6.99 4.80 -9.10
CA CYS A 406 7.56 4.03 -8.01
C CYS A 406 8.46 4.91 -7.14
N ARG A 407 8.40 4.73 -5.82
CA ARG A 407 9.37 5.30 -4.88
C ARG A 407 9.71 4.32 -3.76
N PHE A 408 10.91 4.42 -3.21
CA PHE A 408 11.28 3.66 -2.02
C PHE A 408 10.84 4.39 -0.75
N LEU A 409 10.34 3.64 0.23
CA LEU A 409 9.87 4.15 1.51
C LEU A 409 10.88 3.94 2.66
N THR A 410 11.92 3.15 2.42
CA THR A 410 12.93 2.80 3.42
C THR A 410 14.34 3.17 2.96
N PRO A 411 15.27 3.44 3.89
CA PRO A 411 16.63 3.84 3.53
C PRO A 411 17.42 2.73 2.84
N THR A 412 18.57 3.08 2.25
CA THR A 412 19.41 2.17 1.46
C THR A 412 20.35 1.30 2.29
N ASP A 413 20.67 1.70 3.50
CA ASP A 413 21.60 1.03 4.42
C ASP A 413 20.90 0.10 5.42
N GLU A 414 19.57 0.02 5.38
CA GLU A 414 18.76 -0.85 6.22
C GLU A 414 18.11 -1.98 5.42
N HIS A 415 17.84 -3.10 6.08
CA HIS A 415 17.17 -4.26 5.47
C HIS A 415 15.73 -4.36 5.97
N TRP A 416 14.76 -4.22 5.05
CA TRP A 416 13.33 -4.17 5.35
C TRP A 416 12.53 -5.17 4.51
N SER A 417 11.65 -5.93 5.14
CA SER A 417 10.82 -6.96 4.50
C SER A 417 9.39 -6.98 5.04
N PHE A 418 8.52 -7.77 4.41
CA PHE A 418 7.12 -7.99 4.78
C PHE A 418 6.29 -6.71 5.03
N PRO A 419 6.21 -5.77 4.07
CA PRO A 419 5.40 -4.58 4.24
C PRO A 419 3.91 -4.92 4.22
N VAL A 420 3.16 -4.37 5.16
CA VAL A 420 1.70 -4.45 5.17
C VAL A 420 1.09 -3.09 5.44
N TRP A 421 0.26 -2.65 4.50
CA TRP A 421 -0.50 -1.42 4.59
C TRP A 421 -1.73 -1.63 5.47
N SER A 422 -1.96 -0.72 6.41
CA SER A 422 -3.11 -0.78 7.29
C SER A 422 -4.40 -0.36 6.58
N PRO A 423 -5.55 -0.94 6.95
CA PRO A 423 -6.85 -0.31 6.73
C PRO A 423 -6.92 1.09 7.36
N ILE A 424 -7.94 1.86 6.99
CA ILE A 424 -8.32 3.08 7.71
C ILE A 424 -9.11 2.65 8.94
N PHE A 425 -8.66 3.07 10.11
CA PHE A 425 -9.34 2.82 11.38
C PHE A 425 -10.02 4.12 11.83
N GLU A 426 -11.34 4.09 11.98
CA GLU A 426 -12.08 5.25 12.50
C GLU A 426 -11.60 5.61 13.91
N GLY A 427 -11.35 6.90 14.15
CA GLY A 427 -11.06 7.44 15.48
C GLY A 427 -9.58 7.40 15.91
N LYS A 428 -8.83 6.32 15.67
CA LYS A 428 -7.44 6.19 16.15
C LYS A 428 -6.50 5.59 15.10
N VAL A 429 -5.40 6.28 14.80
CA VAL A 429 -4.31 5.75 13.98
C VAL A 429 -3.53 4.72 14.81
N PRO A 430 -3.22 3.53 14.28
CA PRO A 430 -2.55 2.49 15.06
C PRO A 430 -1.11 2.86 15.36
N PHE A 431 -0.67 2.63 16.61
CA PHE A 431 0.73 2.57 17.06
C PHE A 431 1.64 3.79 16.85
N LEU A 432 1.31 4.76 16.00
CA LEU A 432 2.08 6.01 15.82
C LEU A 432 1.74 7.06 16.88
#